data_AF-A0AAP2E0E0-F1
#
_entry.id   AF-A0AAP2E0E0-F1
#
_cell.length_a   1.000
_cell.length_b   1.000
_cell.length_c   1.000
_cell.angle_alpha   90.00
_cell.angle_beta   90.00
_cell.angle_gamma   90.00
#
_symmetry.space_group_name_H-M   'P 1'
#
loop_
_entity.id
_entity.type
_entity.pdbx_description
1 polymer ?
#
loop_
_entity_poly.entity_id
_entity_poly.type
_entity_poly.pdbx_seq_one_letter_code
_entity_poly.pdbx_strand_id
1 'polypeptide(L)' 'MKRLLYCLSLGVTLLACESVKPYQRAYLNDHEMQPGQPGARGMEENVQAYREGATGGGSTKNSGGCGCN' A
#
# COMPACT_ATOMS: atom_id res chain seq x y z
N MET A 1 -8.50 -23.52 -25.35
CA MET A 1 -8.91 -22.10 -25.19
C MET A 1 -8.65 -21.56 -23.77
N LYS A 2 -9.37 -22.02 -22.72
CA LYS A 2 -9.22 -21.49 -21.34
C LYS A 2 -7.79 -21.61 -20.76
N ARG A 3 -7.09 -22.73 -20.99
CA ARG A 3 -5.70 -22.92 -20.54
C ARG A 3 -4.71 -21.95 -21.21
N LEU A 4 -4.96 -21.60 -22.49
CA LEU A 4 -4.15 -20.63 -23.22
C LEU A 4 -4.35 -19.21 -22.65
N LEU A 5 -5.60 -18.88 -22.29
CA LEU A 5 -5.92 -17.60 -21.64
C LEU A 5 -5.26 -17.47 -20.26
N TYR A 6 -5.24 -18.54 -19.45
CA TYR A 6 -4.53 -18.54 -18.17
C TYR A 6 -3.01 -18.37 -18.30
N CYS A 7 -2.39 -19.03 -19.28
CA CYS A 7 -0.96 -18.84 -19.54
C CYS A 7 -0.66 -17.41 -20.02
N LEU A 8 -1.53 -16.83 -20.85
CA LEU A 8 -1.39 -15.45 -21.31
C LEU A 8 -1.54 -14.45 -20.16
N SER A 9 -2.53 -14.63 -19.28
CA SER A 9 -2.71 -13.74 -18.12
C SER A 9 -1.52 -13.80 -17.15
N LEU A 10 -0.94 -14.98 -16.95
CA LEU A 10 0.24 -15.15 -16.09
C LEU A 10 1.52 -14.56 -16.71
N GLY A 11 1.64 -14.57 -18.03
CA GLY A 11 2.78 -13.96 -18.73
C GLY A 11 2.80 -12.44 -18.63
N VAL A 12 1.64 -11.79 -18.64
CA VAL A 12 1.54 -10.32 -18.59
C VAL A 12 1.96 -9.74 -17.24
N THR A 13 1.73 -10.44 -16.12
CA THR A 13 2.09 -9.94 -14.79
C THR A 13 3.60 -9.89 -14.55
N LEU A 14 4.38 -10.72 -15.26
CA LEU A 14 5.84 -10.73 -15.17
C LEU A 14 6.48 -9.50 -15.83
N LEU A 15 5.79 -8.85 -16.77
CA LEU A 15 6.28 -7.65 -17.47
C LEU A 15 6.21 -6.38 -16.59
N ALA A 16 5.56 -6.43 -15.43
CA ALA A 16 5.38 -5.27 -14.55
C ALA A 16 6.60 -4.98 -13.64
N CYS A 17 7.61 -5.85 -13.62
CA CYS A 17 8.81 -5.65 -12.80
C CYS A 17 9.83 -4.77 -13.54
N GLU A 18 10.02 -3.53 -13.10
CA GLU A 18 10.98 -2.58 -13.68
C GLU A 18 12.16 -2.34 -12.74
N SER A 19 13.38 -2.26 -13.31
CA SER A 19 14.58 -1.95 -12.54
C SER A 19 14.72 -0.45 -12.30
N VAL A 20 14.87 -0.05 -11.04
CA VAL A 20 15.05 1.36 -10.68
C VAL A 20 16.49 1.81 -10.89
N LYS A 21 16.65 2.97 -11.55
CA LYS A 21 17.97 3.56 -11.81
C LYS A 21 18.68 3.90 -10.49
N PRO A 22 20.02 3.74 -10.39
CA PRO A 22 20.74 3.88 -9.12
C PRO A 22 20.49 5.21 -8.39
N TYR A 23 20.38 6.32 -9.11
CA TYR A 23 20.14 7.64 -8.54
C TYR A 23 18.71 7.85 -8.01
N GLN A 24 17.73 7.07 -8.47
CA GLN A 24 16.35 7.12 -7.97
C GLN A 24 16.19 6.31 -6.68
N ARG A 25 17.16 5.45 -6.33
CA ARG A 25 17.11 4.63 -5.11
C ARG A 25 17.16 5.46 -3.83
N ALA A 26 17.65 6.70 -3.90
CA ALA A 26 17.60 7.64 -2.78
C ALA A 26 16.15 7.89 -2.31
N TYR A 27 15.20 8.02 -3.25
CA TYR A 27 13.78 8.22 -2.92
C TYR A 27 13.14 6.96 -2.34
N LEU A 28 13.51 5.77 -2.83
CA LEU A 28 13.01 4.50 -2.28
C LEU A 28 13.56 4.19 -0.87
N ASN A 29 14.74 4.71 -0.56
CA ASN A 29 15.35 4.58 0.77
C ASN A 29 14.83 5.65 1.75
N ASP A 30 13.94 6.54 1.31
CA ASP A 30 13.28 7.49 2.20
C ASP A 30 12.52 6.72 3.29
N HIS A 31 12.60 7.23 4.52
CA HIS A 31 11.96 6.63 5.68
C HIS A 31 10.44 6.46 5.49
N GLU A 32 9.78 7.40 4.80
CA GLU A 32 8.34 7.32 4.51
C GLU A 32 7.98 6.27 3.46
N MET A 33 8.94 5.90 2.60
CA MET A 33 8.75 4.92 1.53
C MET A 33 9.03 3.47 1.98
N GLN A 34 9.55 3.27 3.20
CA GLN A 34 9.84 1.95 3.72
C GLN A 34 8.54 1.19 4.07
N PRO A 35 8.49 -0.13 3.81
CA PRO A 35 7.32 -0.94 4.15
C PRO A 35 7.11 -0.99 5.67
N GLY A 36 5.91 -0.63 6.11
CA GLY A 36 5.54 -0.60 7.52
C GLY A 36 4.74 0.66 7.87
N GLN A 37 4.36 0.80 9.14
CA GLN A 37 3.79 2.04 9.65
C GLN A 37 4.87 2.83 10.41
N PRO A 38 5.23 4.04 9.94
CA PRO A 38 6.03 4.98 10.72
C PRO A 38 5.38 5.28 12.07
N GLY A 39 6.17 5.57 13.10
CA GLY A 39 5.66 5.83 14.45
C GLY A 39 4.64 7.00 14.55
N ALA A 40 4.73 7.98 13.63
CA ALA A 40 3.82 9.12 13.58
C ALA A 40 2.49 8.83 12.83
N ARG A 41 2.44 7.74 12.04
CA ARG A 41 1.35 7.46 11.09
C ARG A 41 -0.01 7.30 11.75
N GLY A 42 -0.05 6.73 12.96
CA GLY A 42 -1.30 6.62 13.72
C GLY A 42 -1.93 7.98 14.06
N MET A 43 -1.13 9.03 14.33
CA MET A 43 -1.66 10.37 14.60
C MET A 43 -2.18 11.04 13.32
N GLU A 44 -1.46 10.91 12.22
CA GLU A 44 -1.86 11.44 10.90
C GLU A 44 -3.18 10.81 10.42
N GLU A 45 -3.29 9.48 10.54
CA GLU A 45 -4.52 8.74 10.23
C GLU A 45 -5.69 9.22 11.09
N ASN A 46 -5.47 9.54 12.37
CA ASN A 46 -6.52 10.10 13.23
C ASN A 46 -6.96 11.50 12.77
N VAL A 47 -6.02 12.37 12.39
CA VAL A 47 -6.35 13.71 11.87
C VAL A 47 -7.15 13.60 10.58
N GLN A 48 -6.73 12.72 9.66
CA GLN A 48 -7.42 12.51 8.39
C GLN A 48 -8.80 11.90 8.61
N ALA A 49 -8.93 10.96 9.55
CA ALA A 49 -10.20 10.37 9.95
C ALA A 49 -11.20 11.41 10.49
N TYR A 50 -10.72 12.37 11.30
CA TYR A 50 -11.56 13.46 11.79
C TYR A 50 -11.99 14.43 10.67
N ARG A 51 -11.13 14.67 9.67
CA ARG A 51 -11.43 15.58 8.56
C ARG A 51 -12.36 14.97 7.52
N GLU A 52 -12.16 13.70 7.19
CA GLU A 52 -12.86 13.02 6.08
C GLU A 52 -14.13 12.29 6.54
N GLY A 53 -14.41 12.23 7.84
CA GLY A 53 -15.55 11.50 8.38
C GLY A 53 -15.35 10.00 8.22
N ALA A 54 -14.34 9.45 8.90
CA ALA A 54 -13.86 8.08 8.69
C ALA A 54 -14.96 7.01 8.76
N THR A 55 -15.08 6.25 7.67
CA THR A 55 -15.84 5.00 7.60
C THR A 55 -14.89 3.79 7.52
N GLY A 56 -13.99 3.66 8.51
CA GLY A 56 -13.31 2.40 8.86
C GLY A 56 -12.18 1.86 7.97
N GLY A 57 -11.14 1.33 8.63
CA GLY A 57 -10.06 0.55 7.99
C GLY A 57 -8.64 0.91 8.47
N GLY A 58 -8.37 0.84 9.77
CA GLY A 58 -7.01 0.96 10.32
C GLY A 58 -6.71 -0.20 11.26
N SER A 59 -5.41 -0.46 11.52
CA SER A 59 -4.98 -1.49 12.49
C SER A 59 -4.92 -0.96 13.93
N THR A 60 -5.21 0.33 14.12
CA THR A 60 -5.04 1.04 15.40
C THR A 60 -6.39 1.09 16.13
N LYS A 61 -6.38 0.97 17.46
CA LYS A 61 -7.59 0.95 18.31
C LYS A 61 -8.55 2.14 18.12
N ASN A 62 -8.06 3.26 17.56
CA ASN A 62 -8.83 4.47 17.30
C ASN A 62 -9.50 4.52 15.90
N SER A 63 -9.20 3.59 14.99
CA SER A 63 -9.89 3.54 13.69
C SER A 63 -11.26 2.88 13.86
N GLY A 64 -12.31 3.69 14.00
CA GLY A 64 -13.70 3.25 14.21
C GLY A 64 -14.37 2.58 13.00
N GLY A 65 -13.75 1.54 12.44
CA GLY A 65 -14.34 0.68 11.41
C GLY A 65 -14.92 -0.60 11.97
N CYS A 66 -15.78 -1.28 11.19
CA CYS A 66 -16.37 -2.60 11.51
C CYS A 66 -15.34 -3.75 11.57
N GLY A 67 -14.04 -3.46 11.73
CA GLY A 67 -13.03 -4.47 12.08
C GLY A 67 -12.91 -5.66 11.13
N CYS A 68 -13.26 -5.51 9.85
CA CYS A 68 -13.08 -6.57 8.87
C CYS A 68 -11.60 -6.61 8.44
N ASN A 69 -10.78 -7.35 9.20
CA ASN A 69 -9.62 -8.07 8.66
C ASN A 69 -10.06 -9.48 8.32
#